data_AF-A0A959TVN0-F1
#
_entry.id   AF-A0A959TVN0-F1
#
_cell.length_a   1.000
_cell.length_b   1.000
_cell.length_c   1.000
_cell.angle_alpha   90.00
_cell.angle_beta   90.00
_cell.angle_gamma   90.00
#
_symmetry.space_group_name_H-M   'P 1'
#
loop_
_entity.id
_entity.type
_entity.pdbx_description
1 polymer ?
#
loop_
_entity_poly.entity_id
_entity_poly.type
_entity_poly.pdbx_seq_one_letter_code
_entity_poly.pdbx_strand_id
1 'polypeptide(L)'
;MNVVDRQFGASLTTLKGRQYAFDDVSCMITHVANGTIAEEQVAAWYVCDHAHPGALIDATRAHFALGGDFRSPMRGDAAAFSDPKARDAAISEKGGEPLDWEALREALAP
;
A
#
# COMPACT_ATOMS: atom_id res chain seq x y z
N MET A 1 -12.55 7.80 8.70
CA MET A 1 -12.49 7.37 7.30
C MET A 1 -12.84 5.90 7.28
N ASN A 2 -13.84 5.48 6.49
CA ASN A 2 -14.14 4.06 6.32
C ASN A 2 -13.25 3.57 5.18
N VAL A 3 -12.40 2.58 5.43
CA VAL A 3 -11.66 1.87 4.37
C VAL A 3 -12.70 1.16 3.50
N VAL A 4 -12.83 1.58 2.25
CA VAL A 4 -13.85 1.05 1.34
C VAL A 4 -13.56 -0.41 0.96
N ASP A 5 -12.29 -0.73 0.71
CA ASP A 5 -11.85 -2.10 0.41
C ASP A 5 -10.71 -2.52 1.34
N ARG A 6 -10.98 -3.54 2.16
CA ARG A 6 -10.02 -4.09 3.12
C ARG A 6 -8.84 -4.79 2.46
N GLN A 7 -8.87 -5.04 1.16
CA GLN A 7 -7.75 -5.60 0.39
C GLN A 7 -6.69 -4.57 0.02
N PHE A 8 -7.05 -3.28 -0.01
CA PHE A 8 -6.16 -2.21 -0.46
C PHE A 8 -5.85 -1.19 0.62
N GLY A 9 -6.65 -1.16 1.69
CA GLY A 9 -6.50 -0.19 2.77
C GLY A 9 -5.07 -0.01 3.25
N ALA A 10 -4.71 1.24 3.49
CA ALA A 10 -3.40 1.61 4.00
C ALA A 10 -3.54 2.47 5.25
N SER A 11 -2.52 2.49 6.10
CA SER A 11 -2.47 3.41 7.22
C SER A 11 -1.05 3.81 7.55
N LEU A 12 -0.88 5.02 8.06
CA LEU A 12 0.40 5.48 8.60
C LEU A 12 0.22 5.86 10.06
N THR A 13 1.25 5.62 10.85
CA THR A 13 1.33 6.06 12.24
C THR A 13 2.44 7.08 12.37
N THR A 14 2.14 8.22 13.01
CA THR A 14 3.13 9.27 13.27
C THR A 14 3.94 8.98 14.53
N LEU A 15 5.10 9.64 14.69
CA LEU A 15 5.93 9.59 15.90
C LEU A 15 5.17 9.98 17.18
N LYS A 16 4.09 10.77 17.04
CA LYS A 16 3.21 11.17 18.15
C LYS A 16 2.08 10.17 18.42
N GLY A 17 2.08 9.02 17.74
CA GLY A 17 1.08 7.97 17.89
C GLY A 17 -0.27 8.23 17.21
N ARG A 18 -0.39 9.30 16.41
CA ARG A 18 -1.61 9.52 15.60
C ARG A 18 -1.58 8.60 14.39
N GLN A 19 -2.67 7.85 14.19
CA GLN A 19 -2.88 7.00 13.04
C GLN A 19 -3.78 7.68 12.00
N TYR A 20 -3.44 7.53 10.73
CA TYR A 20 -4.22 7.97 9.58
C TYR A 20 -4.52 6.76 8.70
N ALA A 21 -5.76 6.64 8.23
CA ALA A 21 -6.19 5.54 7.36
C ALA A 21 -6.55 6.09 5.98
N PHE A 22 -6.24 5.29 4.96
CA PHE A 22 -6.38 5.58 3.55
C PHE A 22 -7.06 4.41 2.84
N ASP A 23 -7.76 4.70 1.75
CA ASP A 23 -8.46 3.69 0.96
C ASP A 23 -7.48 2.81 0.17
N ASP A 24 -6.32 3.34 -0.21
CA ASP A 24 -5.22 2.58 -0.78
C ASP A 24 -3.82 3.17 -0.50
N VAL A 25 -2.79 2.44 -0.90
CA VAL A 25 -1.38 2.81 -0.70
C VAL A 25 -0.98 4.04 -1.50
N SER A 26 -1.56 4.29 -2.68
CA SER A 26 -1.25 5.49 -3.48
C SER A 26 -1.70 6.75 -2.76
N CYS A 27 -2.93 6.77 -2.21
CA CYS A 27 -3.41 7.89 -1.41
C CYS A 27 -2.50 8.20 -0.22
N MET A 28 -1.99 7.15 0.45
CA MET A 28 -1.06 7.29 1.56
C MET A 28 0.28 7.91 1.13
N ILE A 29 0.87 7.43 0.04
CA ILE A 29 2.14 7.94 -0.51
C ILE A 29 1.96 9.40 -0.95
N THR A 30 0.93 9.70 -1.74
CA THR A 30 0.63 11.07 -2.21
C THR A 30 0.37 12.03 -1.04
N HIS A 31 -0.28 11.59 0.03
CA HIS A 31 -0.56 12.43 1.19
C HIS A 31 0.72 12.93 1.88
N VAL A 32 1.72 12.06 1.99
CA VAL A 32 3.04 12.43 2.54
C VAL A 32 3.85 13.22 1.53
N ALA A 33 3.85 12.84 0.25
CA ALA A 33 4.53 13.58 -0.81
C ALA A 33 4.04 15.04 -0.94
N ASN A 34 2.75 15.28 -0.73
CA ASN A 34 2.16 16.63 -0.72
C ASN A 34 2.48 17.44 0.54
N GLY A 35 3.24 16.90 1.48
CA GLY A 35 3.68 17.61 2.69
C GLY A 35 2.59 17.82 3.74
N THR A 36 1.45 17.12 3.65
CA THR A 36 0.41 17.22 4.70
C THR A 36 0.88 16.61 6.02
N ILE A 37 1.71 15.58 5.92
CA ILE A 37 2.49 15.01 7.01
C ILE A 37 3.93 14.97 6.51
N ALA A 38 4.85 15.58 7.24
CA ALA A 38 6.26 15.52 6.90
C ALA A 38 6.75 14.06 7.06
N GLU A 39 7.53 13.55 6.11
CA GLU A 39 7.96 12.15 6.12
C GLU A 39 8.73 11.79 7.40
N GLU A 40 9.50 12.74 7.94
CA GLU A 40 10.24 12.57 9.21
C GLU A 40 9.32 12.40 10.42
N GLN A 41 8.03 12.74 10.29
CA GLN A 41 7.03 12.53 11.34
C GLN A 41 6.37 11.16 11.24
N VAL A 42 6.63 10.38 10.18
CA VAL A 42 6.07 9.04 10.01
C VAL A 42 6.92 8.03 10.78
N ALA A 43 6.29 7.32 11.71
CA ALA A 43 6.92 6.27 12.51
C ALA A 43 6.82 4.90 11.84
N ALA A 44 5.70 4.61 11.19
CA ALA A 44 5.44 3.34 10.54
C ALA A 44 4.42 3.47 9.42
N TRP A 45 4.59 2.63 8.40
CA TRP A 45 3.73 2.51 7.24
C TRP A 45 3.09 1.12 7.24
N TYR A 46 1.78 1.07 7.03
CA TYR A 46 1.05 -0.18 7.01
C TYR A 46 0.16 -0.26 5.77
N VAL A 47 0.07 -1.46 5.23
CA VAL A 47 -0.83 -1.82 4.12
C VAL A 47 -1.57 -3.09 4.48
N CYS A 48 -2.79 -3.24 3.98
CA CYS A 48 -3.52 -4.48 4.08
C CYS A 48 -2.88 -5.54 3.19
N ASP A 49 -2.74 -6.75 3.72
CA ASP A 49 -2.38 -7.91 2.92
C ASP A 49 -3.56 -8.29 2.01
N HIS A 50 -3.35 -8.22 0.71
CA HIS A 50 -4.34 -8.56 -0.31
C HIS A 50 -4.76 -10.03 -0.23
N ALA A 51 -3.84 -10.93 0.18
CA ALA A 51 -4.15 -12.34 0.39
C ALA A 51 -4.92 -12.59 1.70
N HIS A 52 -4.80 -11.68 2.68
CA HIS A 52 -5.45 -11.78 3.99
C HIS A 52 -6.15 -10.45 4.35
N PRO A 53 -7.31 -10.16 3.74
CA PRO A 53 -7.93 -8.83 3.82
C PRO A 53 -8.20 -8.40 5.26
N GLY A 54 -7.72 -7.21 5.63
CA GLY A 54 -7.81 -6.66 6.98
C GLY A 54 -6.62 -6.96 7.90
N ALA A 55 -5.67 -7.80 7.48
CA ALA A 55 -4.38 -7.94 8.16
C ALA A 55 -3.45 -6.82 7.72
N LEU A 56 -3.03 -5.96 8.67
CA LEU A 56 -2.06 -4.91 8.40
C LEU A 56 -0.63 -5.45 8.51
N ILE A 57 0.17 -5.20 7.49
CA ILE A 57 1.60 -5.55 7.43
C ILE A 57 2.43 -4.29 7.23
N ASP A 58 3.70 -4.36 7.64
CA ASP A 58 4.66 -3.28 7.41
C ASP A 58 4.89 -3.08 5.91
N ALA A 59 4.52 -1.90 5.41
CA ALA A 59 4.60 -1.57 3.99
C ALA A 59 6.05 -1.57 3.48
N THR A 60 7.02 -1.24 4.34
CA THR A 60 8.44 -1.20 3.97
C THR A 60 9.04 -2.59 3.74
N ARG A 61 8.36 -3.63 4.21
CA ARG A 61 8.77 -5.04 4.10
C ARG A 61 7.81 -5.87 3.27
N ALA A 62 6.75 -5.26 2.75
CA ALA A 62 5.75 -5.94 1.94
C ALA A 62 6.24 -6.14 0.50
N HIS A 63 5.58 -7.05 -0.21
CA HIS A 63 5.80 -7.31 -1.62
C HIS A 63 4.59 -6.80 -2.41
N PHE A 64 4.83 -6.02 -3.45
CA PHE A 64 3.74 -5.36 -4.18
C PHE A 64 3.57 -5.92 -5.58
N ALA A 65 2.33 -5.89 -6.06
CA ALA A 65 1.98 -6.09 -7.46
C ALA A 65 1.27 -4.82 -7.96
N LEU A 66 1.83 -4.18 -8.98
CA LEU A 66 1.29 -2.95 -9.56
C LEU A 66 0.64 -3.23 -10.93
N GLY A 67 -0.57 -2.73 -11.13
CA GLY A 67 -1.30 -2.80 -12.40
C GLY A 67 -2.08 -4.11 -12.58
N GLY A 68 -2.16 -4.59 -13.82
CA GLY A 68 -2.96 -5.77 -14.16
C GLY A 68 -4.44 -5.60 -13.80
N ASP A 69 -5.03 -6.65 -13.24
CA ASP A 69 -6.41 -6.64 -12.71
C ASP A 69 -6.52 -6.28 -11.22
N PHE A 70 -5.45 -5.80 -10.59
CA PHE A 70 -5.50 -5.24 -9.24
C PHE A 70 -6.13 -3.84 -9.29
N ARG A 71 -7.46 -3.75 -9.26
CA ARG A 71 -8.17 -2.47 -9.34
C ARG A 71 -8.51 -1.91 -7.97
N SER A 72 -7.69 -0.97 -7.48
CA SER A 72 -7.99 -0.29 -6.21
C SER A 72 -9.09 0.77 -6.40
N PRO A 73 -9.88 1.10 -5.37
CA PRO A 73 -10.94 2.11 -5.47
C PRO A 73 -10.45 3.48 -5.95
N MET A 74 -9.22 3.85 -5.59
CA MET A 74 -8.60 5.13 -5.95
C MET A 74 -7.62 5.01 -7.13
N ARG A 75 -7.64 3.88 -7.86
CA ARG A 75 -6.85 3.63 -9.09
C ARG A 75 -5.33 3.70 -8.89
N GLY A 76 -4.84 3.55 -7.67
CA GLY A 76 -3.43 3.23 -7.41
C GLY A 76 -3.04 1.86 -7.93
N ASP A 77 -4.03 0.97 -8.12
CA ASP A 77 -3.91 -0.34 -8.75
C ASP A 77 -2.74 -1.20 -8.20
N ALA A 78 -2.45 -1.05 -6.91
CA ALA A 78 -1.34 -1.70 -6.22
C ALA A 78 -1.86 -2.61 -5.10
N ALA A 79 -1.55 -3.90 -5.18
CA ALA A 79 -1.85 -4.89 -4.15
C ALA A 79 -0.59 -5.23 -3.34
N ALA A 80 -0.73 -5.34 -2.03
CA ALA A 80 0.38 -5.69 -1.12
C ALA A 80 0.24 -7.12 -0.60
N PHE A 81 1.36 -7.78 -0.37
CA PHE A 81 1.42 -9.17 0.08
C PHE A 81 2.49 -9.32 1.15
N SER A 82 2.21 -10.14 2.18
CA SER A 82 3.21 -10.45 3.21
C SER A 82 4.26 -11.48 2.75
N ASP A 83 3.94 -12.25 1.70
CA ASP A 83 4.76 -13.33 1.18
C ASP A 83 4.99 -13.14 -0.33
N PRO A 84 6.24 -13.24 -0.82
CA PRO A 84 6.55 -13.00 -2.22
C PRO A 84 5.98 -14.08 -3.14
N LYS A 85 5.81 -15.32 -2.68
CA LYS A 85 5.21 -16.39 -3.50
C LYS A 85 3.72 -16.14 -3.70
N ALA A 86 3.03 -15.62 -2.67
CA ALA A 86 1.63 -15.20 -2.80
C ALA A 86 1.48 -14.08 -3.84
N ARG A 87 2.38 -13.08 -3.82
CA ARG A 87 2.44 -12.04 -4.86
C ARG A 87 2.66 -12.66 -6.25
N ASP A 88 3.64 -13.54 -6.41
CA ASP A 88 3.99 -14.13 -7.72
C ASP A 88 2.85 -14.98 -8.30
N ALA A 89 2.16 -15.73 -7.44
CA ALA A 89 0.95 -16.45 -7.82
C ALA A 89 -0.15 -15.49 -8.29
N ALA A 90 -0.39 -14.41 -7.53
CA ALA A 90 -1.39 -13.42 -7.89
C ALA A 90 -1.04 -12.68 -9.20
N ILE A 91 0.23 -12.35 -9.44
CA ILE A 91 0.71 -11.77 -10.70
C ILE A 91 0.52 -12.75 -11.87
N SER A 92 0.78 -14.03 -11.66
CA SER A 92 0.59 -15.05 -12.71
C SER A 92 -0.88 -15.17 -13.12
N GLU A 93 -1.81 -14.93 -12.19
CA GLU A 93 -3.26 -14.99 -12.43
C GLU A 93 -3.85 -13.67 -12.97
N LYS A 94 -3.41 -12.53 -12.43
CA LYS A 94 -4.04 -11.21 -12.65
C LYS A 94 -3.16 -10.24 -13.46
N GLY A 95 -1.94 -10.63 -13.80
CA GLY A 95 -0.92 -9.76 -14.39
C GLY A 95 -0.32 -8.77 -13.40
N GLY A 96 0.32 -7.72 -13.92
CA GLY A 96 0.98 -6.68 -13.12
C GLY A 96 2.48 -6.93 -12.94
N GLU A 97 3.14 -5.97 -12.30
CA GLU A 97 4.59 -5.96 -12.12
C GLU A 97 4.97 -6.12 -10.64
N PRO A 98 5.94 -7.00 -10.32
CA PRO A 98 6.41 -7.17 -8.95
C PRO A 98 7.28 -5.97 -8.55
N LEU A 99 6.92 -5.30 -7.46
CA LEU A 99 7.66 -4.17 -6.90
C LEU A 99 7.96 -4.41 -5.42
N ASP A 100 9.01 -3.74 -4.94
CA ASP A 100 9.25 -3.50 -3.52
C ASP A 100 8.74 -2.12 -3.11
N TRP A 101 8.94 -1.75 -1.85
CA TRP A 101 8.47 -0.50 -1.30
C TRP A 101 9.06 0.74 -1.99
N GLU A 102 10.36 0.73 -2.28
CA GLU A 102 11.04 1.88 -2.88
C GLU A 102 10.56 2.09 -4.31
N ALA A 103 10.55 1.02 -5.12
CA ALA A 103 10.09 1.08 -6.51
C ALA A 103 8.60 1.44 -6.61
N LEU A 104 7.76 0.95 -5.69
CA LEU A 104 6.35 1.33 -5.62
C LEU A 104 6.17 2.82 -5.35
N ARG A 105 6.94 3.37 -4.41
CA ARG A 105 6.88 4.80 -4.09
C ARG A 105 7.27 5.66 -5.27
N GLU A 106 8.30 5.27 -6.02
CA GLU A 106 8.70 5.97 -7.25
C GLU A 106 7.62 5.89 -8.33
N ALA A 107 6.98 4.73 -8.49
CA ALA A 107 5.92 4.54 -9.48
C ALA A 107 4.62 5.29 -9.17
N LEU A 108 4.33 5.54 -7.88
CA LEU A 108 3.10 6.20 -7.40
C LEU A 108 3.31 7.64 -6.93
N ALA A 109 4.54 8.15 -6.92
CA ALA A 109 4.83 9.53 -6.60
C ALA A 109 4.22 10.46 -7.69
N PRO A 110 3.61 11.59 -7.30
CA PRO A 110 3.06 12.57 -8.23
C PRO A 110 4.12 13.33 -9.02
#